data_AF-A0A542SQM9-F1
#
_entry.id   AF-A0A542SQM9-F1
#
_cell.length_a   1.000
_cell.length_b   1.000
_cell.length_c   1.000
_cell.angle_alpha   90.00
_cell.angle_beta   90.00
_cell.angle_gamma   90.00
#
_symmetry.space_group_name_H-M   'P 1'
#
loop_
_entity.id
_entity.type
_entity.pdbx_description
1 polymer ?
#
loop_
_entity_poly.entity_id
_entity_poly.type
_entity_poly.pdbx_seq_one_letter_code
_entity_poly.pdbx_strand_id
1 'polypeptide(L)'
;MKPVGAVTGSRARGGPGKVKVTWTGTRSGRAARYSVTVGAQRRELPGNARSATFTGLTNGVKVTGSIVAVDSSGKKGPQAKGTVTPVGKPRPVRRLKMVFKAKGRAVVTWRPPASRAAAPVSRIEVRSGSKVVRLKPKAEKWIAKGQRKGRTYVVKVRAVGAAGASKWVKATAKRAVR
;
A
#
# COMPACT_ATOMS: atom_id res chain seq x y z
N MET A 1 -5.33 44.84 -2.57
CA MET A 1 -4.71 43.49 -2.56
C MET A 1 -5.22 42.67 -3.73
N LYS A 2 -4.35 41.93 -4.43
CA LYS A 2 -4.77 41.07 -5.57
C LYS A 2 -5.50 39.82 -5.04
N PRO A 3 -6.69 39.46 -5.57
CA PRO A 3 -7.39 38.25 -5.15
C PRO A 3 -6.54 36.99 -5.30
N VAL A 4 -6.67 36.07 -4.34
CA VAL A 4 -5.97 34.79 -4.38
C VAL A 4 -6.54 33.89 -5.49
N GLY A 5 -5.65 33.44 -6.37
CA GLY A 5 -5.96 32.60 -7.52
C GLY A 5 -5.92 31.11 -7.19
N ALA A 6 -6.21 30.31 -8.21
CA ALA A 6 -6.25 28.85 -8.10
C ALA A 6 -4.91 28.28 -7.59
N VAL A 7 -4.98 27.19 -6.83
CA VAL A 7 -3.80 26.43 -6.43
C VAL A 7 -3.20 25.73 -7.66
N THR A 8 -1.87 25.82 -7.81
CA THR A 8 -1.14 25.22 -8.94
C THR A 8 -0.27 24.06 -8.51
N GLY A 9 0.08 23.20 -9.47
CA GLY A 9 0.97 22.06 -9.24
C GLY A 9 0.45 21.02 -8.24
N SER A 10 -0.86 21.03 -7.95
CA SER A 10 -1.46 20.16 -6.94
C SER A 10 -1.42 18.69 -7.38
N ARG A 11 -0.90 17.82 -6.52
CA ARG A 11 -0.83 16.37 -6.74
C ARG A 11 -1.15 15.64 -5.44
N ALA A 12 -1.87 14.53 -5.54
CA ALA A 12 -2.13 13.63 -4.43
C ALA A 12 -1.49 12.26 -4.69
N ARG A 13 -0.79 11.70 -3.71
CA ARG A 13 -0.17 10.37 -3.78
C ARG A 13 -0.66 9.51 -2.62
N GLY A 14 -1.21 8.34 -2.96
CA GLY A 14 -1.61 7.34 -1.98
C GLY A 14 -0.42 6.53 -1.47
N GLY A 15 -0.38 6.29 -0.15
CA GLY A 15 0.52 5.36 0.52
C GLY A 15 -0.26 4.51 1.54
N PRO A 16 0.42 3.66 2.33
CA PRO A 16 -0.27 2.75 3.26
C PRO A 16 -1.09 3.51 4.30
N GLY A 17 -2.41 3.43 4.17
CA GLY A 17 -3.35 4.07 5.07
C GLY A 17 -3.31 5.60 5.05
N LYS A 18 -2.71 6.19 4.01
CA LYS A 18 -2.44 7.63 3.97
C LYS A 18 -2.45 8.21 2.55
N VAL A 19 -2.66 9.51 2.47
CA VAL A 19 -2.54 10.31 1.25
C VAL A 19 -1.67 11.52 1.55
N LYS A 20 -0.64 11.76 0.73
CA LYS A 20 0.14 13.00 0.75
C LYS A 20 -0.32 13.87 -0.41
N VAL A 21 -0.77 15.08 -0.10
CA VAL A 21 -1.10 16.12 -1.08
C VAL A 21 0.05 17.12 -1.09
N THR A 22 0.49 17.54 -2.29
CA THR A 22 1.55 18.54 -2.50
C THR A 22 1.10 19.55 -3.52
N TRP A 23 1.53 20.81 -3.41
CA TRP A 23 1.23 21.88 -4.38
C TRP A 23 2.39 22.88 -4.43
N THR A 24 2.41 23.73 -5.46
CA THR A 24 3.49 24.71 -5.67
C THR A 24 3.14 26.09 -5.09
N GLY A 25 1.86 26.46 -5.07
CA GLY A 25 1.41 27.76 -4.58
C GLY A 25 0.08 28.17 -5.21
N THR A 26 -0.09 29.47 -5.44
CA THR A 26 -1.27 30.08 -6.07
C THR A 26 -0.90 30.72 -7.41
N ARG A 27 -1.81 30.71 -8.38
CA ARG A 27 -1.59 31.33 -9.70
C ARG A 27 -1.46 32.85 -9.63
N SER A 28 -2.16 33.48 -8.68
CA SER A 28 -2.13 34.91 -8.39
C SER A 28 -2.43 35.15 -6.92
N GLY A 29 -2.02 36.31 -6.38
CA GLY A 29 -2.22 36.65 -4.97
C GLY A 29 -1.46 35.71 -4.00
N ARG A 30 -1.35 36.09 -2.73
CA ARG A 30 -0.73 35.25 -1.69
C ARG A 30 -1.83 34.59 -0.86
N ALA A 31 -1.68 33.28 -0.62
CA ALA A 31 -2.48 32.59 0.38
C ALA A 31 -1.96 32.97 1.78
N ALA A 32 -2.85 33.36 2.68
CA ALA A 32 -2.59 33.39 4.12
C ALA A 32 -2.74 32.00 4.73
N ARG A 33 -3.67 31.19 4.19
CA ARG A 33 -3.86 29.78 4.57
C ARG A 33 -4.35 28.92 3.40
N TYR A 34 -4.19 27.61 3.53
CA TYR A 34 -4.78 26.61 2.64
C TYR A 34 -5.76 25.72 3.41
N SER A 35 -6.96 25.54 2.86
CA SER A 35 -7.94 24.57 3.32
C SER A 35 -7.85 23.33 2.43
N VAL A 36 -7.33 22.22 2.96
CA VAL A 36 -7.18 20.95 2.24
C VAL A 36 -8.16 19.93 2.81
N THR A 37 -8.93 19.29 1.94
CA THR A 37 -9.89 18.22 2.30
C THR A 37 -9.52 16.94 1.55
N VAL A 38 -9.48 15.80 2.23
CA VAL A 38 -9.32 14.47 1.63
C VAL A 38 -10.29 13.51 2.31
N GLY A 39 -11.25 12.97 1.55
CA GLY A 39 -12.38 12.24 2.10
C GLY A 39 -13.15 13.11 3.10
N ALA A 40 -13.41 12.58 4.30
CA ALA A 40 -14.06 13.30 5.39
C ALA A 40 -13.10 14.20 6.21
N GLN A 41 -11.78 14.12 5.99
CA GLN A 41 -10.81 14.87 6.77
C GLN A 41 -10.52 16.23 6.14
N ARG A 42 -10.53 17.28 6.96
CA ARG A 42 -10.15 18.65 6.57
C ARG A 42 -8.97 19.13 7.42
N ARG A 43 -8.05 19.89 6.81
CA ARG A 43 -6.93 20.55 7.48
C ARG A 43 -6.79 21.98 6.97
N GLU A 44 -6.58 22.91 7.89
CA GLU A 44 -6.14 24.27 7.60
C GLU A 44 -4.63 24.33 7.79
N LEU A 45 -3.92 24.95 6.85
CA LEU A 45 -2.46 25.03 6.84
C LEU A 45 -2.01 26.46 6.58
N PRO A 46 -0.85 26.88 7.10
CA PRO A 46 -0.32 28.23 6.85
C PRO A 46 -0.01 28.43 5.36
N GLY A 47 -0.03 29.69 4.89
CA GLY A 47 0.16 30.05 3.48
C GLY A 47 1.51 29.69 2.87
N ASN A 48 2.52 29.41 3.71
CA ASN A 48 3.82 28.88 3.28
C ASN A 48 3.84 27.34 3.15
N ALA A 49 2.79 26.62 3.60
CA ALA A 49 2.72 25.18 3.46
C ALA A 49 2.65 24.76 1.98
N ARG A 50 3.35 23.66 1.66
CA ARG A 50 3.37 23.06 0.31
C ARG A 50 2.99 21.59 0.30
N SER A 51 2.63 21.03 1.46
CA SER A 51 2.14 19.67 1.56
C SER A 51 1.23 19.44 2.76
N ALA A 52 0.39 18.43 2.65
CA ALA A 52 -0.49 17.92 3.70
C ALA A 52 -0.47 16.40 3.68
N THR A 53 -0.40 15.75 4.83
CA THR A 53 -0.55 14.29 4.92
C THR A 53 -1.80 13.94 5.71
N PHE A 54 -2.64 13.10 5.10
CA PHE A 54 -3.87 12.56 5.68
C PHE A 54 -3.64 11.08 5.98
N THR A 55 -3.97 10.64 7.19
CA THR A 55 -3.74 9.28 7.69
C THR A 55 -5.06 8.68 8.18
N GLY A 56 -5.10 7.36 8.34
CA GLY A 56 -6.33 6.66 8.75
C GLY A 56 -7.29 6.38 7.58
N LEU A 57 -6.81 6.51 6.34
CA LEU A 57 -7.61 6.25 5.15
C LEU A 57 -7.62 4.74 4.83
N THR A 58 -8.75 4.24 4.33
CA THR A 58 -8.87 2.83 3.93
C THR A 58 -8.16 2.59 2.59
N ASN A 59 -7.23 1.62 2.57
CA ASN A 59 -6.53 1.25 1.36
C ASN A 59 -7.47 0.64 0.31
N GLY A 60 -7.26 0.99 -0.96
CA GLY A 60 -8.06 0.51 -2.08
C GLY A 60 -9.41 1.21 -2.25
N VAL A 61 -9.79 2.08 -1.31
CA VAL A 61 -11.00 2.93 -1.42
C VAL A 61 -10.60 4.25 -2.08
N LYS A 62 -11.17 4.55 -3.25
CA LYS A 62 -10.96 5.84 -3.91
C LYS A 62 -11.56 6.94 -3.03
N VAL A 63 -10.78 7.98 -2.74
CA VAL A 63 -11.24 9.17 -2.02
C VAL A 63 -11.12 10.40 -2.90
N THR A 64 -12.03 11.35 -2.70
CA THR A 64 -11.96 12.69 -3.30
C THR A 64 -11.08 13.58 -2.45
N GLY A 65 -10.40 14.53 -3.09
CA GLY A 65 -9.61 15.54 -2.41
C GLY A 65 -9.80 16.91 -3.05
N SER A 66 -9.64 17.96 -2.25
CA SER A 66 -9.68 19.33 -2.72
C SER A 66 -8.78 20.24 -1.92
N ILE A 67 -8.32 21.31 -2.56
CA ILE A 67 -7.55 22.37 -1.91
C ILE A 67 -8.05 23.74 -2.36
N VAL A 68 -8.20 24.64 -1.39
CA VAL A 68 -8.60 26.04 -1.58
C VAL A 68 -7.57 26.92 -0.90
N ALA A 69 -7.12 27.96 -1.60
CA ALA A 69 -6.30 29.02 -1.01
C ALA A 69 -7.20 30.12 -0.44
N VAL A 70 -6.82 30.69 0.70
CA VAL A 70 -7.54 31.78 1.36
C VAL A 70 -6.56 32.92 1.62
N ASP A 71 -6.91 34.14 1.26
CA ASP A 71 -6.08 35.33 1.52
C ASP A 71 -6.24 35.86 2.95
N SER A 72 -5.49 36.90 3.30
CA SER A 72 -5.51 37.54 4.62
C SER A 72 -6.84 38.20 4.97
N SER A 73 -7.66 38.53 3.97
CA SER A 73 -9.02 39.06 4.18
C SER A 73 -10.07 37.95 4.36
N GLY A 74 -9.66 36.68 4.28
CA GLY A 74 -10.57 35.53 4.38
C GLY A 74 -11.24 35.15 3.06
N LYS A 75 -10.92 35.82 1.94
CA LYS A 75 -11.51 35.50 0.63
C LYS A 75 -10.90 34.24 0.06
N LYS A 76 -11.77 33.35 -0.45
CA LYS A 76 -11.38 32.06 -1.02
C LYS A 76 -11.11 32.19 -2.52
N GLY A 77 -10.01 31.59 -2.97
CA GLY A 77 -9.74 31.42 -4.40
C GLY A 77 -10.48 30.21 -4.98
N PRO A 78 -10.32 29.96 -6.30
CA PRO A 78 -10.86 28.78 -6.94
C PRO A 78 -10.40 27.47 -6.29
N GLN A 79 -11.30 26.50 -6.19
CA GLN A 79 -11.03 25.19 -5.63
C GLN A 79 -10.39 24.26 -6.67
N ALA A 80 -9.24 23.69 -6.34
CA ALA A 80 -8.70 22.56 -7.10
C ALA A 80 -9.24 21.25 -6.51
N LYS A 81 -9.69 20.33 -7.37
CA LYS A 81 -10.23 19.02 -6.99
C LYS A 81 -9.46 17.89 -7.66
N GLY A 82 -9.48 16.71 -7.05
CA GLY A 82 -8.91 15.50 -7.62
C GLY A 82 -9.40 14.25 -6.90
N THR A 83 -9.01 13.09 -7.40
CA THR A 83 -9.24 11.81 -6.71
C THR A 83 -7.92 11.10 -6.50
N VAL A 84 -7.86 10.29 -5.45
CA VAL A 84 -6.70 9.48 -5.11
C VAL A 84 -7.15 8.24 -4.39
N THR A 85 -6.53 7.11 -4.68
CA THR A 85 -6.76 5.86 -3.95
C THR A 85 -5.56 5.60 -3.05
N PRO A 86 -5.70 5.58 -1.70
CA PRO A 86 -4.63 5.17 -0.81
C PRO A 86 -4.19 3.75 -1.16
N VAL A 87 -2.88 3.56 -1.29
CA VAL A 87 -2.28 2.30 -1.74
C VAL A 87 -1.68 1.58 -0.55
N GLY A 88 -2.28 0.45 -0.17
CA GLY A 88 -1.79 -0.39 0.92
C GLY A 88 -0.73 -1.39 0.49
N LYS A 89 -0.07 -2.01 1.47
CA LYS A 89 0.67 -3.26 1.23
C LYS A 89 -0.26 -4.29 0.55
N PRO A 90 0.26 -5.21 -0.29
CA PRO A 90 -0.57 -6.28 -0.82
C PRO A 90 -1.29 -7.04 0.29
N ARG A 91 -2.42 -7.67 -0.03
CA ARG A 91 -3.01 -8.65 0.88
C ARG A 91 -2.12 -9.89 0.98
N PRO A 92 -2.16 -10.65 2.09
CA PRO A 92 -1.48 -11.94 2.16
C PRO A 92 -2.00 -12.92 1.10
N VAL A 93 -1.18 -13.92 0.76
CA VAL A 93 -1.63 -15.06 -0.05
C VAL A 93 -2.76 -15.81 0.67
N ARG A 94 -3.54 -16.61 -0.06
CA ARG A 94 -4.68 -17.35 0.51
C ARG A 94 -4.46 -18.85 0.36
N ARG A 95 -5.15 -19.66 1.18
CA ARG A 95 -5.17 -21.13 1.07
C ARG A 95 -3.77 -21.75 0.99
N LEU A 96 -2.84 -21.26 1.82
CA LEU A 96 -1.48 -21.79 1.88
C LEU A 96 -1.51 -23.23 2.42
N LYS A 97 -0.94 -24.16 1.66
CA LYS A 97 -0.84 -25.57 2.02
C LYS A 97 0.57 -26.08 1.78
N MET A 98 0.99 -27.06 2.58
CA MET A 98 2.27 -27.75 2.42
C MET A 98 2.04 -29.25 2.50
N VAL A 99 2.49 -29.98 1.47
CA VAL A 99 2.30 -31.43 1.35
C VAL A 99 3.63 -32.10 1.04
N PHE A 100 4.03 -33.08 1.85
CA PHE A 100 5.22 -33.87 1.57
C PHE A 100 4.98 -34.87 0.44
N LYS A 101 6.01 -35.07 -0.37
CA LYS A 101 6.04 -36.01 -1.49
C LYS A 101 7.28 -36.90 -1.35
N ALA A 102 7.36 -37.92 -2.20
CA ALA A 102 8.51 -38.80 -2.31
C ALA A 102 9.82 -38.02 -2.58
N LYS A 103 10.96 -38.68 -2.32
CA LYS A 103 12.32 -38.15 -2.55
C LYS A 103 12.61 -36.83 -1.80
N GLY A 104 12.12 -36.72 -0.57
CA GLY A 104 12.42 -35.58 0.32
C GLY A 104 11.91 -34.23 -0.17
N ARG A 105 10.77 -34.21 -0.89
CA ARG A 105 10.17 -32.99 -1.42
C ARG A 105 8.98 -32.53 -0.57
N ALA A 106 8.78 -31.22 -0.44
CA ALA A 106 7.52 -30.64 0.01
C ALA A 106 7.00 -29.67 -1.04
N VAL A 107 5.76 -29.89 -1.47
CA VAL A 107 5.05 -29.00 -2.39
C VAL A 107 4.26 -28.02 -1.56
N VAL A 108 4.57 -26.72 -1.74
CA VAL A 108 3.91 -25.61 -1.07
C VAL A 108 3.07 -24.89 -2.11
N THR A 109 1.77 -24.77 -1.88
CA THR A 109 0.82 -24.11 -2.80
C THR A 109 0.02 -23.04 -2.08
N TRP A 110 -0.37 -22.00 -2.80
CA TRP A 110 -1.23 -20.93 -2.31
C TRP A 110 -2.01 -20.31 -3.47
N ARG A 111 -3.05 -19.55 -3.14
CA ARG A 111 -3.75 -18.67 -4.08
C ARG A 111 -3.21 -17.23 -3.98
N PRO A 112 -3.18 -16.47 -5.08
CA PRO A 112 -2.79 -15.06 -5.06
C PRO A 112 -3.66 -14.22 -4.10
N PRO A 113 -3.13 -13.08 -3.63
CA PRO A 113 -3.92 -12.09 -2.91
C PRO A 113 -5.18 -11.69 -3.70
N ALA A 114 -6.29 -11.41 -3.03
CA ALA A 114 -7.49 -10.92 -3.71
C ALA A 114 -7.19 -9.58 -4.41
N SER A 115 -7.45 -9.51 -5.72
CA SER A 115 -6.95 -8.46 -6.62
C SER A 115 -7.67 -7.11 -6.53
N ARG A 116 -8.89 -7.05 -5.99
CA ARG A 116 -9.77 -5.88 -6.15
C ARG A 116 -9.43 -4.65 -5.29
N ALA A 117 -8.47 -4.73 -4.35
CA ALA A 117 -8.14 -3.61 -3.45
C ALA A 117 -6.68 -3.57 -2.96
N ALA A 118 -5.75 -4.29 -3.62
CA ALA A 118 -4.37 -4.43 -3.17
C ALA A 118 -3.40 -3.83 -4.19
N ALA A 119 -2.34 -3.16 -3.72
CA ALA A 119 -1.27 -2.68 -4.58
C ALA A 119 -0.75 -3.80 -5.51
N PRO A 120 -0.28 -3.46 -6.73
CA PRO A 120 0.36 -4.42 -7.61
C PRO A 120 1.41 -5.23 -6.84
N VAL A 121 1.28 -6.56 -6.92
CA VAL A 121 2.30 -7.46 -6.39
C VAL A 121 3.48 -7.44 -7.36
N SER A 122 4.67 -7.13 -6.87
CA SER A 122 5.91 -7.17 -7.64
C SER A 122 6.68 -8.48 -7.46
N ARG A 123 6.46 -9.20 -6.35
CA ARG A 123 7.01 -10.55 -6.13
C ARG A 123 6.29 -11.29 -5.00
N ILE A 124 6.51 -12.60 -4.96
CA ILE A 124 6.18 -13.45 -3.80
C ILE A 124 7.48 -13.81 -3.08
N GLU A 125 7.47 -13.76 -1.76
CA GLU A 125 8.56 -14.24 -0.92
C GLU A 125 8.13 -15.48 -0.14
N VAL A 126 8.94 -16.53 -0.22
CA VAL A 126 8.77 -17.77 0.53
C VAL A 126 9.94 -17.93 1.49
N ARG A 127 9.67 -18.06 2.79
CA ARG A 127 10.67 -18.29 3.82
C ARG A 127 10.53 -19.70 4.38
N SER A 128 11.64 -20.43 4.43
CA SER A 128 11.75 -21.76 5.04
C SER A 128 13.02 -21.80 5.87
N GLY A 129 12.89 -21.81 7.20
CA GLY A 129 14.01 -21.53 8.10
C GLY A 129 14.60 -20.13 7.86
N SER A 130 15.93 -20.05 7.73
CA SER A 130 16.67 -18.82 7.38
C SER A 130 16.60 -18.48 5.89
N LYS A 131 16.24 -19.44 5.03
CA LYS A 131 16.23 -19.25 3.57
C LYS A 131 15.01 -18.44 3.14
N VAL A 132 15.24 -17.42 2.31
CA VAL A 132 14.19 -16.67 1.61
C VAL A 132 14.34 -16.85 0.10
N VAL A 133 13.26 -17.29 -0.56
CA VAL A 133 13.16 -17.44 -2.00
C VAL A 133 12.23 -16.36 -2.55
N ARG A 134 12.64 -15.67 -3.61
CA ARG A 134 11.84 -14.67 -4.32
C ARG A 134 11.31 -15.27 -5.62
N LEU A 135 10.00 -15.15 -5.84
CA LEU A 135 9.29 -15.71 -6.98
C LEU A 135 8.56 -14.60 -7.74
N LYS A 136 8.21 -14.88 -9.00
CA LYS A 136 7.40 -14.00 -9.85
C LYS A 136 6.06 -13.64 -9.16
N PRO A 137 5.47 -12.46 -9.44
CA PRO A 137 4.24 -11.98 -8.79
C PRO A 137 3.06 -12.96 -8.78
N LYS A 138 2.91 -13.73 -9.86
CA LYS A 138 1.80 -14.68 -10.07
C LYS A 138 2.17 -16.12 -9.67
N ALA A 139 3.29 -16.33 -8.97
CA ALA A 139 3.65 -17.66 -8.51
C ALA A 139 2.62 -18.16 -7.48
N GLU A 140 2.17 -19.39 -7.66
CA GLU A 140 1.18 -20.06 -6.79
C GLU A 140 1.73 -21.33 -6.13
N LYS A 141 3.00 -21.66 -6.44
CA LYS A 141 3.64 -22.91 -6.06
C LYS A 141 5.13 -22.71 -5.83
N TRP A 142 5.67 -23.41 -4.83
CA TRP A 142 7.09 -23.59 -4.61
C TRP A 142 7.37 -25.02 -4.12
N ILE A 143 8.50 -25.59 -4.52
CA ILE A 143 8.90 -26.94 -4.12
C ILE A 143 10.16 -26.84 -3.25
N ALA A 144 10.02 -27.21 -1.99
CA ALA A 144 11.14 -27.41 -1.09
C ALA A 144 11.76 -28.78 -1.35
N LYS A 145 13.09 -28.85 -1.37
CA LYS A 145 13.88 -30.09 -1.52
C LYS A 145 14.66 -30.38 -0.23
N GLY A 146 15.18 -31.60 -0.07
CA GLY A 146 16.03 -31.98 1.06
C GLY A 146 15.32 -32.14 2.40
N GLN A 147 14.01 -32.44 2.38
CA GLN A 147 13.20 -32.57 3.58
C GLN A 147 13.40 -33.96 4.21
N ARG A 148 13.87 -34.00 5.46
CA ARG A 148 14.16 -35.23 6.22
C ARG A 148 12.88 -35.79 6.86
N LYS A 149 12.77 -37.13 6.94
CA LYS A 149 11.67 -37.80 7.64
C LYS A 149 11.70 -37.45 9.14
N GLY A 150 10.54 -37.48 9.79
CA GLY A 150 10.39 -37.20 11.23
C GLY A 150 10.44 -35.73 11.64
N ARG A 151 10.87 -34.82 10.76
CA ARG A 151 10.99 -33.39 11.08
C ARG A 151 9.70 -32.60 10.81
N THR A 152 9.45 -31.62 11.66
CA THR A 152 8.42 -30.59 11.45
C THR A 152 9.02 -29.42 10.70
N TYR A 153 8.36 -29.00 9.62
CA TYR A 153 8.78 -27.87 8.81
C TYR A 153 7.78 -26.74 8.90
N VAL A 154 8.30 -25.52 8.85
CA VAL A 154 7.52 -24.29 8.82
C VAL A 154 7.88 -23.51 7.57
N VAL A 155 6.90 -23.25 6.72
CA VAL A 155 7.04 -22.38 5.55
C VAL A 155 6.15 -21.16 5.72
N LYS A 156 6.71 -19.98 5.45
CA LYS A 156 5.98 -18.71 5.47
C LYS A 156 5.95 -18.11 4.06
N VAL A 157 4.81 -17.61 3.60
CA VAL A 157 4.67 -16.99 2.28
C VAL A 157 4.04 -15.60 2.42
N ARG A 158 4.55 -14.61 1.68
CA ARG A 158 3.97 -13.27 1.62
C ARG A 158 4.07 -12.67 0.21
N ALA A 159 3.12 -11.81 -0.13
CA ALA A 159 3.20 -10.94 -1.30
C ALA A 159 3.90 -9.62 -0.98
N VAL A 160 4.65 -9.07 -1.94
CA VAL A 160 5.35 -7.79 -1.83
C VAL A 160 4.97 -6.89 -3.00
N GLY A 161 4.77 -5.60 -2.71
CA GLY A 161 4.49 -4.55 -3.71
C GLY A 161 5.23 -3.27 -3.37
N ALA A 162 5.01 -2.21 -4.16
CA ALA A 162 5.69 -0.92 -4.01
C ALA A 162 5.47 -0.28 -2.62
N ALA A 163 4.31 -0.50 -2.03
CA ALA A 163 3.94 0.01 -0.70
C ALA A 163 4.46 -0.87 0.47
N GLY A 164 5.26 -1.90 0.16
CA GLY A 164 5.84 -2.85 1.13
C GLY A 164 5.24 -4.25 1.05
N ALA A 165 5.55 -5.08 2.06
CA ALA A 165 5.17 -6.49 2.09
C ALA A 165 3.94 -6.77 2.97
N SER A 166 3.09 -7.70 2.52
CA SER A 166 1.99 -8.26 3.31
C SER A 166 2.48 -9.01 4.56
N LYS A 167 1.56 -9.32 5.48
CA LYS A 167 1.83 -10.24 6.60
C LYS A 167 2.19 -11.63 6.06
N TRP A 168 3.07 -12.33 6.77
CA TRP A 168 3.41 -13.72 6.47
C TRP A 168 2.22 -14.64 6.75
N VAL A 169 1.90 -15.53 5.81
CA VAL A 169 1.01 -16.68 6.03
C VAL A 169 1.89 -17.89 6.31
N LYS A 170 1.57 -18.67 7.33
CA LYS A 170 2.36 -19.82 7.78
C LYS A 170 1.66 -21.13 7.43
N ALA A 171 2.41 -22.09 6.92
CA ALA A 171 2.04 -23.49 6.87
C ALA A 171 3.05 -24.30 7.70
N THR A 172 2.55 -25.31 8.42
CA THR A 172 3.37 -26.21 9.23
C THR A 172 2.90 -27.62 9.00
N ALA A 173 3.84 -28.52 8.75
CA ALA A 173 3.56 -29.93 8.59
C ALA A 173 4.77 -30.76 9.01
N LYS A 174 4.50 -31.93 9.57
CA LYS A 174 5.51 -32.94 9.91
C LYS A 174 5.65 -33.93 8.76
N ARG A 175 6.88 -34.24 8.38
CA ARG A 175 7.14 -35.32 7.41
C ARG A 175 7.11 -36.65 8.15
N ALA A 176 6.20 -37.55 7.76
CA ALA A 176 6.08 -38.87 8.38
C ALA A 176 7.37 -39.71 8.23
N VAL A 177 7.54 -40.69 9.13
CA VAL A 177 8.72 -41.58 9.20
C VAL A 177 8.57 -42.85 8.34
N ARG A 178 7.34 -43.19 7.94
CA ARG A 178 7.01 -44.36 7.11
C ARG A 178 7.96 -44.50 5.93
#